data_AF-Q6DC23-F1
#
_entry.id   AF-Q6DC23-F1
#
_cell.length_a   1.000
_cell.length_b   1.000
_cell.length_c   1.000
_cell.angle_alpha   90.00
_cell.angle_beta   90.00
_cell.angle_gamma   90.00
#
_symmetry.space_group_name_H-M   'P 1'
#
loop_
_entity.id
_entity.type
_entity.pdbx_description
1 polymer ?
#
loop_
_entity_poly.entity_id
_entity_poly.type
_entity_poly.pdbx_seq_one_letter_code
_entity_poly.pdbx_strand_id
1 'polypeptide(L)'
;MEKPAGSLQEQALKRKERLKALRDRQLQGHAPADGEPERKRALEDTETEDRHRELKLRNYTPEDVELKERQVPKAKPASVDDKVKDQLEAANPEPVIEEVDLANLAPRKPDWDLKRDVAKKLEKLERRTQKAIAELIRERLKGSEEELAGAVGAVGVEEGDSD
;
A
#
# COMPACT_ATOMS: atom_id res chain seq x y z
N MET A 1 21.05 32.93 43.20
CA MET A 1 20.65 31.60 43.70
C MET A 1 21.92 30.79 43.94
N GLU A 2 22.47 30.83 45.15
CA GLU A 2 23.70 30.08 45.46
C GLU A 2 23.32 28.64 45.79
N LYS A 3 23.80 27.70 44.98
CA LYS A 3 23.63 26.27 45.26
C LYS A 3 24.60 25.92 46.40
N PRO A 4 24.12 25.38 47.53
CA PRO A 4 24.95 25.17 48.71
C PRO A 4 26.07 24.19 48.36
N ALA A 5 27.30 24.56 48.71
CA ALA A 5 28.53 23.82 48.37
C ALA A 5 28.40 22.32 48.69
N GLY A 6 27.72 21.95 49.78
CA GLY A 6 27.44 20.56 50.19
C GLY A 6 26.85 19.67 49.10
N SER A 7 26.07 20.24 48.16
CA SER A 7 25.50 19.50 47.03
C SER A 7 26.56 18.98 46.06
N LEU A 8 27.72 19.65 45.95
CA LEU A 8 28.83 19.23 45.09
C LEU A 8 29.60 18.05 45.69
N GLN A 9 29.87 18.05 47.00
CA GLN A 9 30.55 16.91 47.64
C GLN A 9 29.67 15.65 47.60
N GLU A 10 28.37 15.79 47.89
CA GLU A 10 27.42 14.67 47.82
C GLU A 10 27.32 14.10 46.40
N GLN A 11 27.24 14.97 45.38
CA GLN A 11 27.22 14.55 43.98
C GLN A 11 28.52 13.87 43.55
N ALA A 12 29.67 14.31 44.06
CA ALA A 12 30.97 13.70 43.78
C ALA A 12 31.09 12.28 44.38
N LEU A 13 30.62 12.08 45.62
CA LEU A 13 30.58 10.77 46.26
C LEU A 13 29.65 9.81 45.51
N LYS A 14 28.46 10.26 45.14
CA LYS A 14 27.50 9.49 44.33
C LYS A 14 28.08 9.09 42.97
N ARG A 15 28.86 9.98 42.32
CA ARG A 15 29.57 9.66 41.06
C ARG A 15 30.65 8.62 41.29
N LYS A 16 31.44 8.73 42.36
CA LYS A 16 32.51 7.79 42.69
C LYS A 16 31.97 6.38 42.91
N GLU A 17 30.87 6.24 43.65
CA GLU A 17 30.20 4.96 43.88
C GLU A 17 29.62 4.37 42.58
N ARG A 18 28.96 5.20 41.77
CA ARG A 18 28.44 4.79 40.45
C ARG A 18 29.55 4.29 39.53
N LEU A 19 30.71 4.96 39.52
CA LEU A 19 31.86 4.54 38.72
C LEU A 19 32.48 3.24 39.25
N LYS A 20 32.53 3.05 40.57
CA LYS A 20 32.99 1.80 41.18
C LYS A 20 32.08 0.63 40.77
N ALA A 21 30.76 0.79 40.89
CA ALA A 21 29.80 -0.22 40.48
C ALA A 21 29.88 -0.55 38.97
N LEU A 22 30.11 0.46 38.12
CA LEU A 22 30.35 0.24 36.69
C LEU A 22 31.64 -0.54 36.42
N ARG A 23 32.72 -0.24 37.16
CA ARG A 23 33.99 -0.96 37.04
C ARG A 23 33.87 -2.42 37.48
N ASP A 24 33.16 -2.66 38.58
CA ASP A 24 32.91 -4.01 39.09
C ASP A 24 32.02 -4.81 38.12
N ARG A 25 30.99 -4.19 37.53
CA ARG A 25 30.16 -4.80 36.48
C ARG A 25 30.96 -5.06 35.20
N GLN A 26 31.86 -4.16 34.81
CA GLN A 26 32.71 -4.37 33.65
C GLN A 26 33.68 -5.53 33.88
N LEU A 27 34.25 -5.68 35.08
CA LEU A 27 35.11 -6.81 35.41
C LEU A 27 34.35 -8.15 35.41
N GLN A 28 33.07 -8.16 35.83
CA GLN A 28 32.25 -9.38 35.81
C GLN A 28 31.68 -9.69 34.41
N GLY A 29 31.35 -8.66 33.62
CA GLY A 29 30.67 -8.79 32.33
C GLY A 29 31.58 -8.77 31.11
N HIS A 30 32.84 -8.35 31.25
CA HIS A 30 33.79 -8.27 30.15
C HIS A 30 34.78 -9.43 30.22
N ALA A 31 34.28 -10.61 29.83
CA ALA A 31 35.14 -11.56 29.13
C ALA A 31 35.78 -10.81 27.95
N PRO A 32 37.12 -10.84 27.80
CA PRO A 32 37.85 -9.84 27.06
C PRO A 32 37.59 -10.02 25.57
N ALA A 33 36.84 -9.08 25.01
CA ALA A 33 36.77 -8.83 23.58
C ALA A 33 37.48 -7.48 23.37
N ASP A 34 38.64 -7.58 22.73
CA ASP A 34 39.32 -6.52 22.00
C ASP A 34 39.91 -5.35 22.82
N GLY A 35 41.20 -5.52 23.14
CA GLY A 35 42.27 -4.58 22.79
C GLY A 35 42.18 -3.15 23.35
N GLU A 36 43.08 -2.85 24.28
CA GLU A 36 44.11 -1.79 24.18
C GLU A 36 45.00 -1.81 25.44
N PRO A 37 46.29 -1.43 25.35
CA PRO A 37 47.31 -1.75 26.34
C PRO A 37 47.51 -0.59 27.34
N GLU A 38 47.90 -0.93 28.57
CA GLU A 38 48.90 -0.19 29.37
C GLU A 38 48.90 -0.70 30.80
N ARG A 39 49.90 -1.52 31.13
CA ARG A 39 50.69 -1.46 32.37
C ARG A 39 51.72 -2.57 32.31
N LYS A 40 52.91 -2.22 31.83
CA LYS A 40 54.16 -2.93 32.08
C LYS A 40 54.23 -3.24 33.58
N ARG A 41 53.93 -4.47 33.97
CA ARG A 41 54.40 -5.06 35.23
C ARG A 41 55.27 -6.21 34.81
N ALA A 42 56.57 -5.92 34.77
CA ALA A 42 57.61 -6.92 34.78
C ALA A 42 57.32 -7.88 35.92
N LEU A 43 57.05 -9.14 35.59
CA LEU A 43 57.28 -10.24 36.50
C LEU A 43 57.85 -11.36 35.65
N GLU A 44 58.98 -11.84 36.11
CA GLU A 44 60.01 -12.57 35.40
C GLU A 44 59.56 -13.94 34.93
N ASP A 45 60.21 -14.37 33.85
CA ASP A 45 60.15 -15.67 33.21
C ASP A 45 60.23 -16.82 34.23
N THR A 46 59.09 -17.43 34.52
CA THR A 46 59.05 -18.79 35.07
C THR A 46 58.17 -19.64 34.19
N GLU A 47 58.84 -20.32 33.26
CA GLU A 47 58.53 -21.67 32.77
C GLU A 47 57.16 -22.22 33.21
N THR A 48 56.11 -21.83 32.50
CA THR A 48 54.87 -22.57 32.51
C THR A 48 54.65 -23.09 31.11
N GLU A 49 54.73 -24.42 30.98
CA GLU A 49 54.17 -25.21 29.89
C GLU A 49 52.65 -25.03 29.84
N ASP A 50 52.20 -23.80 29.64
CA ASP A 50 50.81 -23.45 29.49
C ASP A 50 50.42 -23.75 28.05
N ARG A 51 50.11 -25.03 27.83
CA ARG A 51 49.38 -25.59 26.69
C ARG A 51 48.57 -24.49 26.01
N HIS A 52 49.19 -23.85 25.01
CA HIS A 52 48.67 -22.61 24.45
C HIS A 52 47.25 -22.90 23.96
N ARG A 53 46.28 -22.13 24.48
CA ARG A 53 44.88 -22.21 24.07
C ARG A 53 44.83 -22.35 22.56
N GLU A 54 44.25 -23.46 22.09
CA GLU A 54 44.25 -23.87 20.69
C GLU A 54 43.98 -22.67 19.76
N LEU A 55 44.95 -22.40 18.88
CA LEU A 55 44.89 -21.28 17.94
C LEU A 55 43.66 -21.44 17.04
N LYS A 56 42.71 -20.50 17.13
CA LYS A 56 41.50 -20.45 16.28
C LYS A 56 41.63 -19.30 15.29
N LEU A 57 41.76 -19.62 14.01
CA LEU A 57 42.03 -18.64 12.97
C LEU A 57 40.71 -18.09 12.42
N ARG A 58 40.33 -16.89 12.86
CA ARG A 58 39.07 -16.22 12.46
C ARG A 58 39.22 -15.32 11.23
N ASN A 59 40.36 -14.65 11.10
CA ASN A 59 40.61 -13.65 10.04
C ASN A 59 41.75 -14.04 9.07
N TYR A 60 42.49 -15.11 9.37
CA TYR A 60 43.63 -15.57 8.56
C TYR A 60 43.30 -16.85 7.81
N THR A 61 43.80 -16.97 6.58
CA THR A 61 43.68 -18.18 5.75
C THR A 61 45.08 -18.77 5.61
N PRO A 62 45.46 -19.73 6.45
CA PRO A 62 46.79 -20.31 6.41
C PRO A 62 46.97 -21.17 5.15
N GLU A 63 48.21 -21.26 4.65
CA GLU A 63 48.56 -22.16 3.54
C GLU A 63 48.73 -23.60 4.02
N ASP A 64 49.28 -23.78 5.23
CA ASP A 64 49.51 -25.08 5.86
C ASP A 64 48.23 -25.87 6.13
N VAL A 65 48.32 -27.18 5.89
CA VAL A 65 47.19 -28.11 6.00
C VAL A 65 46.69 -28.21 7.45
N GLU A 66 47.59 -28.32 8.43
CA GLU A 66 47.23 -28.44 9.86
C GLU A 66 46.56 -27.17 10.40
N LEU A 67 46.94 -26.00 9.87
CA LEU A 67 46.37 -24.73 10.29
C LEU A 67 45.02 -24.46 9.62
N LYS A 68 44.79 -24.97 8.40
CA LYS A 68 43.50 -24.87 7.70
C LYS A 68 42.38 -25.56 8.48
N GLU A 69 42.65 -26.69 9.13
CA GLU A 69 41.68 -27.38 10.00
C GLU A 69 41.23 -26.52 11.19
N ARG A 70 42.09 -25.59 11.64
CA ARG A 70 41.82 -24.68 12.75
C ARG A 70 41.16 -23.37 12.30
N GLN A 71 40.84 -23.23 11.01
CA GLN A 71 40.16 -22.06 10.48
C GLN A 71 38.67 -22.08 10.85
N VAL A 72 38.21 -21.01 11.48
CA VAL A 72 36.78 -20.86 11.81
C VAL A 72 36.03 -20.56 10.51
N PRO A 73 35.00 -21.35 10.16
CA PRO A 73 34.24 -21.13 8.93
C PRO A 73 33.61 -19.73 8.97
N LYS A 74 33.76 -18.98 7.87
CA LYS A 74 33.19 -17.64 7.73
C LYS A 74 31.67 -17.74 7.86
N ALA A 75 31.11 -17.01 8.82
CA ALA A 75 29.66 -16.99 9.04
C ALA A 75 28.96 -16.52 7.75
N LYS A 76 28.08 -17.36 7.21
CA LYS A 76 27.24 -16.97 6.07
C LYS A 76 26.33 -15.83 6.55
N PRO A 77 26.27 -14.68 5.86
CA PRO A 77 25.37 -13.61 6.25
C PRO A 77 23.93 -14.14 6.21
N ALA A 78 23.12 -13.73 7.19
CA ALA A 78 21.71 -14.08 7.22
C ALA A 78 21.04 -13.69 5.89
N SER A 79 20.26 -14.60 5.30
CA SER A 79 19.49 -14.32 4.09
C SER A 79 18.59 -13.11 4.34
N VAL A 80 18.81 -12.07 3.55
CA VAL A 80 18.00 -10.84 3.57
C VAL A 80 16.80 -10.94 2.64
N ASP A 81 16.68 -12.04 1.92
CA ASP A 81 15.67 -12.24 0.87
C ASP A 81 14.25 -12.12 1.43
N ASP A 82 14.02 -12.67 2.63
CA ASP A 82 12.71 -12.57 3.31
C ASP A 82 12.37 -11.12 3.65
N LYS A 83 13.34 -10.34 4.15
CA LYS A 83 13.13 -8.91 4.46
C LYS A 83 12.86 -8.08 3.22
N VAL A 84 13.48 -8.43 2.09
CA VAL A 84 13.26 -7.74 0.81
C VAL A 84 11.89 -8.06 0.25
N LYS A 85 11.43 -9.32 0.37
CA LYS A 85 10.07 -9.72 -0.02
C LYS A 85 9.02 -8.98 0.80
N ASP A 86 9.14 -8.97 2.11
CA ASP A 86 8.20 -8.26 3.00
C ASP A 86 8.13 -6.77 2.65
N GLN A 87 9.27 -6.14 2.33
CA GLN A 87 9.31 -4.73 1.91
C GLN A 87 8.69 -4.51 0.53
N LEU A 88 8.86 -5.45 -0.41
CA LEU A 88 8.30 -5.34 -1.75
C LEU A 88 6.78 -5.55 -1.74
N GLU A 89 6.28 -6.48 -0.93
CA GLU A 89 4.85 -6.70 -0.71
C GLU A 89 4.22 -5.49 -0.02
N ALA A 90 4.87 -4.93 1.02
CA ALA A 90 4.41 -3.72 1.67
C ALA A 90 4.43 -2.49 0.74
N ALA A 91 5.34 -2.46 -0.25
CA ALA A 91 5.45 -1.38 -1.23
C ALA A 91 4.49 -1.52 -2.42
N ASN A 92 3.84 -2.68 -2.59
CA ASN A 92 2.76 -2.88 -3.54
C ASN A 92 1.42 -2.73 -2.80
N PRO A 93 0.92 -1.50 -2.56
CA PRO A 93 -0.44 -1.35 -2.10
C PRO A 93 -1.34 -1.99 -3.14
N GLU A 94 -2.13 -2.98 -2.73
CA GLU A 94 -3.18 -3.56 -3.56
C GLU A 94 -3.99 -2.38 -4.12
N PRO A 95 -4.09 -2.23 -5.46
CA PRO A 95 -4.91 -1.21 -6.06
C PRO A 95 -6.38 -1.62 -5.87
N VAL A 96 -6.88 -1.48 -4.64
CA VAL A 96 -8.27 -1.78 -4.25
C VAL A 96 -9.24 -0.83 -4.94
N ILE A 97 -8.74 0.27 -5.47
CA ILE A 97 -9.53 1.22 -6.23
C ILE A 97 -9.29 0.93 -7.70
N GLU A 98 -9.96 -0.11 -8.19
CA GLU A 98 -10.25 -0.26 -9.61
C GLU A 98 -10.78 1.09 -10.09
N GLU A 99 -9.97 1.75 -10.92
CA GLU A 99 -10.28 2.91 -11.75
C GLU A 99 -11.51 3.69 -11.29
N VAL A 100 -11.28 4.72 -10.45
CA VAL A 100 -12.34 5.64 -10.04
C VAL A 100 -12.96 6.23 -11.30
N ASP A 101 -14.16 5.77 -11.65
CA ASP A 101 -14.93 6.33 -12.75
C ASP A 101 -15.25 7.80 -12.44
N LEU A 102 -14.46 8.70 -13.03
CA LEU A 102 -14.56 10.14 -12.82
C LEU A 102 -15.96 10.68 -13.16
N ALA A 103 -16.74 9.99 -13.99
CA ALA A 103 -18.11 10.37 -14.30
C ALA A 103 -19.05 10.25 -13.10
N ASN A 104 -18.77 9.32 -12.16
CA ASN A 104 -19.52 9.18 -10.92
C ASN A 104 -19.03 10.14 -9.82
N LEU A 105 -17.75 10.55 -9.89
CA LEU A 105 -17.15 11.48 -8.94
C LEU A 105 -17.50 12.95 -9.25
N ALA A 106 -17.71 13.28 -10.52
CA ALA A 106 -18.06 14.63 -10.94
C ALA A 106 -19.48 15.03 -10.49
N PRO A 107 -19.70 16.31 -10.09
CA PRO A 107 -21.02 16.81 -9.78
C PRO A 107 -22.00 16.63 -10.97
N ARG A 108 -23.10 15.93 -10.72
CA ARG A 108 -24.15 15.69 -11.73
C ARG A 108 -24.93 16.96 -12.03
N LYS A 109 -25.54 17.03 -13.22
CA LYS A 109 -26.40 18.15 -13.64
C LYS A 109 -27.55 18.34 -12.65
N PRO A 110 -27.91 19.56 -12.23
CA PRO A 110 -28.90 19.79 -11.16
C PRO A 110 -30.26 19.12 -11.42
N ASP A 111 -30.70 19.03 -12.68
CA ASP A 111 -31.99 18.44 -13.06
C ASP A 111 -31.96 16.91 -13.18
N TRP A 112 -30.85 16.25 -12.85
CA TRP A 112 -30.70 14.80 -13.03
C TRP A 112 -31.75 14.01 -12.24
N ASP A 113 -32.07 14.49 -11.04
CA ASP A 113 -33.03 13.87 -10.14
C ASP A 113 -34.46 14.04 -10.65
N LEU A 114 -34.80 15.25 -11.10
CA LEU A 114 -36.08 15.54 -11.72
C LEU A 114 -36.32 14.66 -12.95
N LYS A 115 -35.29 14.47 -13.78
CA LYS A 115 -35.38 13.58 -14.96
C LYS A 115 -35.63 12.13 -14.57
N ARG A 116 -34.98 11.64 -13.51
CA ARG A 116 -35.16 10.26 -13.04
C ARG A 116 -36.61 10.00 -12.62
N ASP A 117 -37.18 10.90 -11.82
CA ASP A 117 -38.53 10.72 -11.29
C ASP A 117 -39.62 10.98 -12.35
N VAL A 118 -39.37 11.93 -13.25
CA VAL A 118 -40.29 12.26 -14.34
C VAL A 118 -40.26 11.21 -15.45
N ALA A 119 -39.14 10.49 -15.66
CA ALA A 119 -39.00 9.47 -16.70
C ALA A 119 -40.14 8.43 -16.69
N LYS A 120 -40.49 7.91 -15.50
CA LYS A 120 -41.59 6.93 -15.36
C LYS A 120 -42.96 7.50 -15.75
N LYS A 121 -43.19 8.79 -15.50
CA LYS A 121 -44.44 9.48 -15.89
C LYS A 121 -44.45 9.77 -17.39
N LEU A 122 -43.31 10.20 -17.94
CA LEU A 122 -43.14 10.45 -19.36
C LEU A 122 -43.36 9.18 -20.17
N GLU A 123 -42.85 8.02 -19.74
CA GLU A 123 -43.08 6.75 -20.45
C GLU A 123 -44.58 6.42 -20.58
N LYS A 124 -45.35 6.60 -19.50
CA LYS A 124 -46.81 6.40 -19.52
C LYS A 124 -47.51 7.40 -20.45
N LEU A 125 -47.08 8.66 -20.41
CA LEU A 125 -47.63 9.72 -21.24
C LEU A 125 -47.29 9.50 -22.72
N GLU A 126 -46.08 9.06 -23.02
CA GLU A 126 -45.59 8.75 -24.36
C GLU A 126 -46.42 7.64 -24.99
N ARG A 127 -46.71 6.54 -24.26
CA ARG A 127 -47.61 5.48 -24.75
C ARG A 127 -49.01 6.00 -25.09
N ARG A 128 -49.57 6.89 -24.26
CA ARG A 128 -50.88 7.51 -24.51
C ARG A 128 -50.83 8.46 -25.70
N THR A 129 -49.74 9.22 -25.83
CA THR A 129 -49.50 10.15 -26.94
C THR A 129 -49.38 9.38 -28.25
N GLN A 130 -48.63 8.28 -28.28
CA GLN A 130 -48.54 7.38 -29.42
C GLN A 130 -49.91 6.79 -29.78
N LYS A 131 -50.71 6.38 -28.78
CA LYS A 131 -52.07 5.90 -29.03
C LYS A 131 -52.97 6.98 -29.66
N ALA A 132 -52.94 8.19 -29.12
CA ALA A 132 -53.71 9.32 -29.65
C ALA A 132 -53.25 9.70 -31.07
N ILE A 133 -51.93 9.68 -31.34
CA ILE A 133 -51.38 9.87 -32.68
C ILE A 133 -51.90 8.78 -33.63
N ALA A 134 -51.90 7.52 -33.20
CA ALA A 134 -52.40 6.41 -34.03
C ALA A 134 -53.91 6.52 -34.30
N GLU A 135 -54.71 6.94 -33.31
CA GLU A 135 -56.15 7.20 -33.48
C GLU A 135 -56.39 8.34 -34.47
N LEU A 136 -55.69 9.46 -34.33
CA LEU A 136 -55.77 10.59 -35.26
C LEU A 136 -55.38 10.21 -36.69
N ILE A 137 -54.36 9.37 -36.87
CA ILE A 137 -53.96 8.88 -38.20
C ILE A 137 -55.07 8.00 -38.80
N ARG A 138 -55.69 7.11 -38.01
CA ARG A 138 -56.79 6.25 -38.49
C ARG A 138 -58.01 7.07 -38.90
N GLU A 139 -58.40 8.07 -38.11
CA GLU A 139 -59.51 8.97 -38.43
C GLU A 139 -59.25 9.74 -39.71
N ARG A 140 -58.03 10.30 -39.86
CA ARG A 140 -57.65 11.02 -41.08
C ARG A 140 -57.65 10.12 -42.32
N LEU A 141 -57.16 8.88 -42.20
CA LEU A 141 -57.15 7.93 -43.32
C LEU A 141 -58.58 7.55 -43.73
N LYS A 142 -59.45 7.24 -42.76
CA LYS A 142 -60.87 6.95 -43.01
C LYS A 142 -61.60 8.13 -43.68
N GLY A 143 -61.37 9.34 -43.19
CA GLY A 143 -61.92 10.56 -43.79
C GLY A 143 -61.42 10.76 -45.22
N SER A 144 -60.13 10.54 -45.49
CA SER A 144 -59.59 10.64 -46.85
C SER A 144 -60.12 9.55 -47.79
N GLU A 145 -60.34 8.33 -47.31
CA GLU A 145 -60.98 7.26 -48.09
C GLU A 145 -62.43 7.59 -48.41
N GLU A 146 -63.19 8.16 -47.47
CA GLU A 146 -64.56 8.62 -47.69
C GLU A 146 -64.63 9.78 -48.69
N GLU A 147 -63.70 10.75 -48.60
CA GLU A 147 -63.56 11.84 -49.58
C GLU A 147 -63.21 11.32 -50.98
N LEU A 148 -62.29 10.36 -51.09
CA LEU A 148 -61.92 9.74 -52.37
C LEU A 148 -63.05 8.90 -52.94
N ALA A 149 -63.75 8.12 -52.12
CA ALA A 149 -64.90 7.34 -52.56
C ALA A 149 -66.06 8.22 -53.03
N GLY A 150 -66.32 9.34 -52.34
CA GLY A 150 -67.30 10.34 -52.75
C GLY A 150 -66.94 11.01 -54.08
N ALA A 151 -65.66 11.37 -54.28
CA ALA A 151 -65.19 11.96 -55.53
C ALA A 151 -65.27 11.00 -56.72
N VAL A 152 -64.85 9.75 -56.55
CA VAL A 152 -64.94 8.73 -57.62
C VAL A 152 -66.40 8.40 -57.96
N GLY A 153 -67.27 8.33 -56.95
CA GLY A 153 -68.71 8.15 -57.15
C GLY A 153 -69.34 9.28 -57.97
N ALA A 154 -68.94 10.54 -57.71
CA ALA A 154 -69.42 11.68 -58.49
C ALA A 154 -68.94 11.65 -59.95
N VAL A 155 -67.67 11.27 -60.19
CA VAL A 155 -67.13 11.16 -61.56
C VAL A 155 -67.80 10.02 -62.34
N GLY A 156 -68.06 8.88 -61.71
CA GLY A 156 -68.69 7.73 -62.36
C GLY A 156 -70.17 7.95 -62.74
N VAL A 157 -70.87 8.86 -62.06
CA VAL A 157 -72.27 9.22 -62.41
C VAL A 157 -72.29 10.17 -63.62
N GLU A 158 -71.34 11.11 -63.71
CA GLU A 158 -71.28 12.07 -64.80
C GLU A 158 -70.87 11.41 -66.14
N GLU A 159 -70.01 10.38 -66.11
CA GLU A 159 -69.62 9.65 -67.33
C GLU A 159 -70.73 8.71 -67.88
N GLY A 160 -71.78 8.43 -67.10
CA GLY A 160 -72.85 7.51 -67.48
C GLY A 160 -74.00 8.09 -68.30
N ASP A 161 -74.08 9.42 -68.45
CA ASP A 161 -75.24 10.11 -69.04
C ASP A 161 -74.93 10.78 -70.39
N SER A 162 -73.88 10.32 -71.10
CA SER A 162 -73.55 10.78 -72.46
C SER A 162 -73.83 9.69 -73.50
N ASP A 163 -74.88 9.96 -74.30
CA ASP A 163 -75.38 9.30 -75.53
C ASP A 163 -76.23 8.01 -75.43
#